data_AF-A0A5M6ING0-F1
#
_entry.id   AF-A0A5M6ING0-F1
#
_cell.length_a   1.000
_cell.length_b   1.000
_cell.length_c   1.000
_cell.angle_alpha   90.00
_cell.angle_beta   90.00
_cell.angle_gamma   90.00
#
_symmetry.space_group_name_H-M   'P 1'
#
loop_
_entity.id
_entity.type
_entity.pdbx_description
1 polymer ?
#
loop_
_entity_poly.entity_id
_entity_poly.type
_entity_poly.pdbx_seq_one_letter_code
_entity_poly.pdbx_strand_id
1 'polypeptide(L)'
;MPTPPRIRLTEAEKDALLLEQAALIERMAARIAELEALVGKPRKTSSNSSLPPSQDGPGRKNRERKQSRKPRPSRPGAARPLADTPDQTERCLVEACPHCGTAVAETAQQCRERYDHVDLPVVRPQVTRVEVFGGRCRGCGRRYRAPTPAGMPPGTP
;
A
#
# COMPACT_ATOMS: atom_id res chain seq x y z
N MET A 1 34.98 -42.29 48.97
CA MET A 1 33.73 -41.98 49.73
C MET A 1 33.49 -43.12 50.69
N PRO A 2 33.62 -42.92 52.00
CA PRO A 2 33.39 -43.99 52.99
C PRO A 2 31.97 -44.52 52.83
N THR A 3 31.85 -45.84 52.76
CA THR A 3 30.55 -46.52 52.66
C THR A 3 29.77 -46.21 53.95
N PRO A 4 28.58 -45.61 53.87
CA PRO A 4 27.84 -45.25 55.07
C PRO A 4 27.48 -46.54 55.85
N PRO A 5 27.49 -46.48 57.19
CA PRO A 5 27.11 -47.63 58.01
C PRO A 5 25.68 -48.05 57.65
N ARG A 6 25.48 -49.36 57.41
CA ARG A 6 24.16 -49.93 57.16
C ARG A 6 23.39 -50.00 58.48
N ILE A 7 22.74 -48.89 58.84
CA ILE A 7 21.78 -48.87 59.94
C ILE A 7 20.66 -49.85 59.57
N ARG A 8 20.49 -50.93 60.35
CA ARG A 8 19.36 -51.85 60.16
C ARG A 8 18.12 -51.17 60.71
N LEU A 9 17.38 -50.52 59.82
CA LEU A 9 16.08 -49.94 60.12
C LEU A 9 15.06 -51.04 60.41
N THR A 10 14.22 -50.81 61.41
CA THR A 10 13.01 -51.60 61.69
C THR A 10 11.99 -51.45 60.54
N GLU A 11 11.00 -52.34 60.46
CA GLU A 11 9.95 -52.27 59.43
C GLU A 11 9.18 -50.95 59.49
N ALA A 12 8.84 -50.49 60.69
CA ALA A 12 8.15 -49.21 60.88
C ALA A 12 8.98 -48.00 60.41
N GLU A 13 10.30 -48.00 60.65
CA GLU A 13 11.19 -46.92 60.18
C GLU A 13 11.36 -46.94 58.65
N LYS A 14 11.33 -48.12 58.03
CA LYS A 14 11.31 -48.24 56.57
C LYS A 14 10.01 -47.71 55.98
N ASP A 15 8.87 -48.04 56.58
CA ASP A 15 7.57 -47.56 56.11
C ASP A 15 7.45 -46.04 56.23
N ALA A 16 7.95 -45.46 57.33
CA ALA A 16 8.02 -44.00 57.49
C ALA A 16 8.89 -43.34 56.40
N LEU A 17 10.07 -43.91 56.12
CA LEU A 17 10.96 -43.42 55.05
C LEU A 17 10.34 -43.58 53.66
N LEU A 18 9.59 -44.64 53.40
CA LEU A 18 8.89 -44.85 52.14
C LEU A 18 7.81 -43.80 51.92
N LEU A 19 7.04 -43.44 52.96
CA LEU A 19 6.03 -42.40 52.89
C LEU A 19 6.65 -41.00 52.67
N GLU A 20 7.73 -40.68 53.38
CA GLU A 20 8.46 -39.42 53.18
C GLU A 20 9.06 -39.33 51.78
N GLN A 21 9.63 -40.43 51.29
CA GLN A 21 10.19 -40.50 49.95
C GLN A 21 9.10 -40.36 48.88
N ALA A 22 7.94 -41.00 49.06
CA ALA A 22 6.81 -40.84 48.16
C ALA A 22 6.33 -39.38 48.09
N ALA A 23 6.18 -38.71 49.24
CA ALA A 23 5.79 -37.30 49.30
C ALA A 23 6.84 -36.35 48.68
N LEU A 24 8.13 -36.71 48.75
CA LEU A 24 9.20 -35.97 48.08
C LEU A 24 9.16 -36.17 46.56
N ILE A 25 8.94 -37.41 46.11
CA ILE A 25 8.79 -37.75 44.69
C ILE A 25 7.60 -37.01 44.09
N GLU A 26 6.45 -36.96 44.76
CA GLU A 26 5.28 -36.22 44.27
C GLU A 26 5.56 -34.73 44.11
N ARG A 27 6.22 -34.10 45.09
CA ARG A 27 6.60 -32.69 45.01
C ARG A 27 7.59 -32.42 43.87
N MET A 28 8.56 -33.31 43.68
CA MET A 28 9.51 -33.21 42.58
C MET A 28 8.82 -33.39 41.23
N ALA A 29 7.93 -34.37 41.10
CA ALA A 29 7.16 -34.62 39.89
C ALA A 29 6.28 -33.42 39.53
N ALA A 30 5.60 -32.81 40.50
CA ALA A 30 4.81 -31.60 40.31
C ALA A 30 5.68 -30.43 39.81
N ARG A 31 6.86 -30.23 40.42
CA ARG A 31 7.79 -29.17 40.01
C ARG A 31 8.36 -29.39 38.62
N ILE A 32 8.67 -30.63 38.26
CA ILE A 32 9.13 -31.00 36.92
C ILE A 32 8.02 -30.70 35.91
N ALA A 33 6.77 -31.09 36.18
CA ALA A 33 5.65 -30.81 35.29
C ALA A 33 5.43 -29.29 35.07
N GLU A 34 5.56 -28.48 36.13
CA GLU A 34 5.51 -27.01 36.00
C GLU A 34 6.63 -26.46 35.11
N LEU A 35 7.87 -26.92 35.31
CA LEU A 35 9.02 -26.48 34.54
C LEU A 35 8.92 -26.92 33.08
N GLU A 36 8.49 -28.14 32.82
CA GLU A 36 8.25 -28.66 31.47
C GLU A 36 7.15 -27.87 30.75
N ALA A 37 6.08 -27.47 31.45
CA ALA A 37 5.04 -26.63 30.88
C ALA A 37 5.54 -25.23 30.49
N LEU A 38 6.55 -24.70 31.20
CA LEU A 38 7.20 -23.41 30.90
C LEU A 38 8.23 -23.50 29.76
N VAL A 39 8.95 -24.61 29.65
CA VAL A 39 10.03 -24.79 28.67
C VAL A 39 9.53 -25.38 27.34
N GLY A 40 8.49 -26.21 27.36
CA GLY A 40 8.01 -26.96 26.19
C GLY A 40 7.32 -26.12 25.10
N LYS A 41 7.09 -24.83 25.34
CA LYS A 41 6.45 -23.94 24.36
C LYS A 41 7.46 -22.91 23.85
N PRO A 42 7.75 -22.85 22.54
CA PRO A 42 8.59 -21.79 21.99
C PRO A 42 7.98 -20.43 22.33
N ARG A 43 8.84 -19.49 22.76
CA ARG A 43 8.40 -18.13 23.13
C ARG A 43 7.60 -17.53 21.97
N LYS A 44 6.47 -16.91 22.30
CA LYS A 44 5.68 -16.16 21.34
C LYS A 44 6.50 -14.96 20.86
N THR A 45 6.68 -14.88 19.56
CA THR A 45 7.35 -13.80 18.85
C THR A 45 6.43 -13.33 17.73
N SER A 46 6.69 -12.18 17.13
CA SER A 46 5.94 -11.69 15.97
C SER A 46 6.03 -12.61 14.75
N SER A 47 6.94 -13.58 14.75
CA SER A 47 7.11 -14.55 13.65
C SER A 47 6.24 -15.79 13.81
N ASN A 48 5.79 -16.12 15.02
CA ASN A 48 5.01 -17.33 15.30
C ASN A 48 3.68 -17.02 16.02
N SER A 49 3.30 -15.74 16.12
CA SER A 49 2.07 -15.28 16.75
C SER A 49 1.57 -14.00 16.10
N SER A 50 0.29 -13.67 16.28
CA SER A 50 -0.33 -12.41 15.80
C SER A 50 0.10 -11.18 16.62
N LEU A 51 1.14 -11.29 17.45
CA LEU A 51 1.67 -10.16 18.20
C LEU A 51 2.50 -9.24 17.30
N PRO A 52 2.38 -7.91 17.44
CA PRO A 52 3.18 -6.98 16.66
C PRO A 52 4.67 -7.05 17.05
N PRO A 53 5.61 -6.82 16.11
CA PRO A 53 7.06 -6.85 16.35
C PRO A 53 7.58 -5.95 17.49
N SER A 54 6.82 -4.92 17.86
CA SER A 54 7.13 -4.04 18.99
C SER A 54 7.15 -4.80 20.33
N GLN A 55 6.34 -5.85 20.47
CA GLN A 55 6.15 -6.64 21.69
C GLN A 55 7.19 -7.75 21.90
N ASP A 56 8.13 -7.95 20.97
CA ASP A 56 9.15 -9.02 21.07
C ASP A 56 10.21 -8.78 22.18
N GLY A 57 10.17 -7.65 22.89
CA GLY A 57 11.09 -7.33 23.99
C GLY A 57 12.55 -7.03 23.57
N PRO A 58 13.41 -6.65 24.54
CA PRO A 58 14.84 -6.44 24.31
C PRO A 58 15.58 -7.78 24.12
N GLY A 59 16.50 -7.84 23.14
CA GLY A 59 17.27 -9.06 22.81
C GLY A 59 16.97 -9.69 21.44
N ARG A 60 16.04 -9.11 20.67
CA ARG A 60 15.84 -9.45 19.26
C ARG A 60 17.12 -9.21 18.46
N LYS A 61 17.55 -10.22 17.69
CA LYS A 61 18.61 -10.03 16.69
C LYS A 61 18.16 -8.91 15.76
N ASN A 62 18.97 -7.85 15.64
CA ASN A 62 18.71 -6.82 14.65
C ASN A 62 18.52 -7.51 13.30
N ARG A 63 17.40 -7.24 12.62
CA ARG A 63 17.21 -7.67 11.24
C ARG A 63 18.47 -7.26 10.50
N GLU A 64 19.17 -8.25 9.93
CA GLU A 64 20.32 -7.97 9.07
C GLU A 64 19.88 -6.91 8.07
N ARG A 65 20.64 -5.80 8.00
CA ARG A 65 20.37 -4.76 7.01
C ARG A 65 20.33 -5.46 5.67
N LYS A 66 19.13 -5.54 5.06
CA LYS A 66 18.98 -6.03 3.69
C LYS A 66 20.07 -5.38 2.88
N GLN A 67 20.94 -6.20 2.27
CA GLN A 67 22.00 -5.73 1.40
C GLN A 67 21.43 -4.64 0.50
N SER A 68 22.16 -3.53 0.39
CA SER A 68 21.78 -2.38 -0.43
C SER A 68 21.26 -2.89 -1.76
N ARG A 69 19.95 -2.79 -1.97
CA ARG A 69 19.32 -3.22 -3.22
C ARG A 69 20.10 -2.56 -4.35
N LYS A 70 20.57 -3.35 -5.32
CA LYS A 70 21.27 -2.83 -6.49
C LYS A 70 20.47 -1.62 -7.01
N PRO A 71 21.11 -0.45 -7.20
CA PRO A 71 20.40 0.70 -7.72
C PRO A 71 19.76 0.27 -9.03
N ARG A 72 18.45 0.49 -9.14
CA ARG A 72 17.74 0.22 -10.38
C ARG A 72 18.41 1.04 -11.48
N PRO A 73 18.68 0.46 -12.66
CA PRO A 73 19.19 1.25 -13.77
C PRO A 73 18.22 2.40 -14.03
N SER A 74 18.77 3.62 -14.27
CA SER A 74 17.91 4.73 -14.65
C SER A 74 17.23 4.38 -15.97
N ARG A 75 15.91 4.46 -16.00
CA ARG A 75 15.18 4.40 -17.24
C ARG A 75 15.17 5.81 -17.81
N PRO A 76 15.60 6.04 -19.05
CA PRO A 76 15.40 7.34 -19.68
C PRO A 76 13.90 7.65 -19.63
N GLY A 77 13.54 8.77 -18.99
CA GLY A 77 12.16 9.23 -18.96
C GLY A 77 11.72 9.54 -20.38
N ALA A 78 10.60 8.97 -20.81
CA ALA A 78 9.95 9.38 -22.05
C ALA A 78 9.00 10.54 -21.69
N ALA A 79 9.50 11.77 -21.81
CA ALA A 79 8.64 12.96 -21.79
C ALA A 79 8.00 13.15 -23.16
N ARG A 80 6.82 13.77 -23.19
CA ARG A 80 6.24 14.23 -24.46
C ARG A 80 7.13 15.33 -25.04
N PRO A 81 7.39 15.34 -26.36
CA PRO A 81 8.04 16.48 -26.99
C PRO A 81 7.16 17.73 -26.84
N LEU A 82 7.80 18.89 -26.79
CA LEU A 82 7.10 20.17 -26.84
C LEU A 82 6.46 20.36 -28.24
N ALA A 83 5.35 21.07 -28.31
CA ALA A 83 4.69 21.46 -29.53
C ALA A 83 5.57 22.47 -30.29
N ASP A 84 5.79 22.23 -31.59
CA ASP A 84 6.57 23.13 -32.44
C ASP A 84 5.91 24.53 -32.56
N THR A 85 4.58 24.57 -32.55
CA THR A 85 3.77 25.78 -32.66
C THR A 85 2.65 25.77 -31.61
N PRO A 86 2.89 26.24 -30.37
CA PRO A 86 1.85 26.33 -29.36
C PRO A 86 0.86 27.46 -29.68
N ASP A 87 -0.42 27.28 -29.36
CA ASP A 87 -1.46 28.29 -29.58
C ASP A 87 -1.26 29.56 -28.73
N GLN A 88 -0.72 29.40 -27.51
CA GLN A 88 -0.36 30.48 -26.59
C GLN A 88 0.96 30.19 -25.89
N THR A 89 1.68 31.24 -25.51
CA THR A 89 2.91 31.15 -24.72
C THR A 89 2.85 32.12 -23.56
N GLU A 90 2.85 31.59 -22.34
CA GLU A 90 2.95 32.38 -21.11
C GLU A 90 4.37 32.33 -20.54
N ARG A 91 4.93 33.51 -20.20
CA ARG A 91 6.26 33.63 -19.61
C ARG A 91 6.11 34.06 -18.15
N CYS A 92 6.39 33.14 -17.22
CA CYS A 92 6.39 33.45 -15.79
C CYS A 92 7.75 34.02 -15.37
N LEU A 93 7.79 35.34 -15.14
CA LEU A 93 8.98 36.05 -14.64
C LEU A 93 8.74 36.51 -13.19
N VAL A 94 9.80 36.66 -12.42
CA VAL A 94 9.72 37.23 -11.07
C VAL A 94 10.02 38.72 -11.09
N GLU A 95 9.24 39.53 -10.39
CA GLU A 95 9.51 40.97 -10.24
C GLU A 95 10.57 41.23 -9.17
N ALA A 96 10.63 40.38 -8.15
CA ALA A 96 11.57 40.46 -7.03
C ALA A 96 12.11 39.10 -6.64
N CYS A 97 13.35 39.08 -6.14
CA CYS A 97 13.99 37.86 -5.67
C CYS A 97 13.23 37.29 -4.47
N PRO A 98 12.80 36.01 -4.50
CA PRO A 98 12.02 35.41 -3.42
C PRO A 98 12.80 35.26 -2.09
N HIS A 99 14.13 35.45 -2.13
CA HIS A 99 14.99 35.31 -0.94
C HIS A 99 15.29 36.64 -0.25
N CYS A 100 15.57 37.71 -1.02
CA CYS A 100 16.00 38.99 -0.49
C CYS A 100 15.10 40.18 -0.86
N GLY A 101 14.08 39.98 -1.71
CA GLY A 101 13.13 41.00 -2.12
C GLY A 101 13.68 42.05 -3.10
N THR A 102 14.94 41.96 -3.51
CA THR A 102 15.52 42.87 -4.50
C THR A 102 14.82 42.73 -5.85
N ALA A 103 14.49 43.84 -6.50
CA ALA A 103 13.88 43.85 -7.83
C ALA A 103 14.78 43.14 -8.87
N VAL A 104 14.18 42.32 -9.73
CA VAL A 104 14.89 41.54 -10.74
C VAL A 104 14.42 41.97 -12.13
N ALA A 105 15.34 42.50 -12.93
CA ALA A 105 15.06 42.86 -14.32
C ALA A 105 14.79 41.61 -15.16
N GLU A 106 13.86 41.69 -16.12
CA GLU A 106 13.53 40.60 -17.02
C GLU A 106 14.74 40.11 -17.82
N THR A 107 15.62 41.02 -18.24
CA THR A 107 16.83 40.71 -19.02
C THR A 107 17.88 39.91 -18.25
N ALA A 108 17.80 39.91 -16.91
CA ALA A 108 18.68 39.13 -16.06
C ALA A 108 18.18 37.68 -15.85
N GLN A 109 16.91 37.39 -16.21
CA GLN A 109 16.29 36.09 -15.99
C GLN A 109 16.49 35.18 -17.20
N GLN A 110 16.69 33.89 -16.93
CA GLN A 110 16.87 32.85 -17.96
C GLN A 110 15.82 31.75 -17.78
N CYS A 111 15.32 31.23 -18.89
CA CYS A 111 14.35 30.14 -18.90
C CYS A 111 15.01 28.85 -18.34
N ARG A 112 14.50 28.38 -17.19
CA ARG A 112 15.02 27.17 -16.51
C ARG A 112 14.33 25.89 -16.98
N GLU A 113 13.06 25.98 -17.33
CA GLU A 113 12.22 24.86 -17.74
C GLU A 113 11.21 25.33 -18.78
N ARG A 114 10.83 24.42 -19.69
CA ARG A 114 9.73 24.59 -20.63
C ARG A 114 8.88 23.33 -20.59
N TYR A 115 7.57 23.50 -20.51
CA TYR A 115 6.60 22.44 -20.58
C TYR A 115 5.34 22.96 -21.26
N ASP A 116 4.60 22.08 -21.93
CA ASP A 116 3.30 22.43 -22.50
C ASP A 116 2.21 22.04 -21.53
N HIS A 117 1.35 23.00 -21.20
CA HIS A 117 0.08 22.73 -20.55
C HIS A 117 -0.97 22.48 -21.62
N VAL A 118 -1.33 21.20 -21.82
CA VAL A 118 -2.32 20.79 -22.83
C VAL A 118 -3.66 20.56 -22.15
N ASP A 119 -4.58 21.49 -22.37
CA ASP A 119 -5.98 21.34 -21.96
C ASP A 119 -6.90 21.67 -23.14
N LEU A 120 -8.10 21.10 -23.13
CA LEU A 120 -9.10 21.37 -24.15
C LEU A 120 -9.93 22.56 -23.70
N PRO A 121 -10.05 23.65 -24.49
CA PRO A 121 -10.89 24.78 -24.12
C PRO A 121 -12.34 24.32 -23.97
N VAL A 122 -13.18 25.13 -23.32
CA VAL A 122 -14.59 24.81 -23.04
C VAL A 122 -15.32 24.34 -24.30
N VAL A 123 -15.48 23.02 -24.43
CA VAL A 123 -16.18 22.40 -25.56
C VAL A 123 -17.68 22.48 -25.32
N ARG A 124 -18.40 23.06 -26.26
CA ARG A 124 -19.87 23.09 -26.24
C ARG A 124 -20.41 22.08 -27.26
N PRO A 125 -21.50 21.36 -26.94
CA PRO A 125 -22.11 20.45 -27.89
C PRO A 125 -22.69 21.24 -29.06
N GLN A 126 -22.45 20.76 -30.28
CA GLN A 126 -23.16 21.22 -31.45
C GLN A 126 -24.51 20.49 -31.52
N VAL A 127 -25.60 21.22 -31.27
CA VAL A 127 -26.96 20.66 -31.30
C VAL A 127 -27.59 20.94 -32.66
N THR A 128 -27.87 19.88 -33.43
CA THR A 128 -28.59 19.98 -34.70
C THR A 128 -30.00 19.43 -34.54
N ARG A 129 -31.02 20.26 -34.79
CA ARG A 129 -32.41 19.81 -34.84
C ARG A 129 -32.74 19.34 -36.25
N VAL A 130 -33.15 18.08 -36.38
CA VAL A 130 -33.57 17.49 -37.66
C VAL A 130 -35.09 17.50 -37.75
N GLU A 131 -35.63 18.36 -38.61
CA GLU A 131 -37.06 18.42 -38.91
C GLU A 131 -37.34 17.63 -40.18
N VAL A 132 -38.13 16.56 -40.06
CA VAL A 132 -38.48 15.72 -41.21
C VAL A 132 -39.88 16.07 -41.67
N PHE A 133 -39.97 16.73 -42.81
CA PHE A 133 -41.23 17.13 -43.42
C PHE A 133 -41.93 15.95 -44.10
N GLY A 134 -43.26 16.00 -44.14
CA GLY A 134 -44.08 15.02 -44.84
C GLY A 134 -45.42 15.62 -45.21
N GLY A 135 -46.15 14.92 -46.08
CA GLY A 135 -47.43 15.41 -46.58
C GLY A 135 -48.20 14.34 -47.33
N ARG A 136 -49.28 14.78 -47.99
CA ARG A 136 -50.10 13.95 -48.87
C ARG A 136 -50.01 14.47 -50.30
N CYS A 137 -49.66 13.60 -51.25
CA CYS A 137 -49.57 13.99 -52.66
C CYS A 137 -50.95 14.30 -53.22
N ARG A 138 -51.12 15.44 -53.90
CA ARG A 138 -52.41 15.85 -54.51
C ARG A 138 -52.76 15.04 -55.78
N GLY A 139 -51.76 14.47 -56.45
CA GLY A 139 -51.96 13.66 -57.66
C GLY A 139 -52.37 12.21 -57.35
N CYS A 140 -51.63 11.53 -56.47
CA CYS A 140 -51.86 10.11 -56.17
C CYS A 140 -52.47 9.83 -54.78
N GLY A 141 -52.64 10.84 -53.94
CA GLY A 141 -53.24 10.72 -52.61
C GLY A 141 -52.38 10.00 -51.56
N ARG A 142 -51.17 9.52 -51.90
CA ARG A 142 -50.29 8.79 -50.98
C ARG A 142 -49.60 9.73 -49.98
N ARG A 143 -49.32 9.23 -48.77
CA ARG A 143 -48.50 9.94 -47.78
C ARG A 143 -47.03 9.78 -48.13
N TYR A 144 -46.25 10.84 -47.92
CA TYR A 144 -44.79 10.80 -48.05
C TYR A 144 -44.13 11.47 -46.84
N ARG A 145 -42.89 11.07 -46.59
CA ARG A 145 -42.01 11.63 -45.57
C ARG A 145 -40.64 11.79 -46.19
N ALA A 146 -39.98 12.92 -45.95
CA ALA A 146 -38.61 13.14 -46.39
C ALA A 146 -37.67 12.09 -45.76
N PRO A 147 -36.61 11.68 -46.46
CA PRO A 147 -35.59 10.82 -45.87
C PRO A 147 -34.84 11.58 -44.77
N THR A 148 -34.47 10.87 -43.70
CA THR A 148 -33.61 11.41 -42.66
C THR A 148 -32.18 11.58 -43.21
N PRO A 149 -31.44 12.66 -42.86
CA PRO A 149 -30.05 12.83 -43.28
C PRO A 149 -29.16 11.64 -42.88
N ALA A 150 -28.23 11.27 -43.77
CA ALA A 150 -27.23 10.25 -43.48
C ALA A 150 -26.38 10.68 -42.26
N GLY A 151 -26.29 9.81 -41.25
CA GLY A 151 -25.56 10.10 -40.01
C GLY A 151 -26.38 10.74 -38.89
N MET A 152 -27.66 11.06 -39.11
CA MET A 152 -28.55 11.58 -38.06
C MET A 152 -29.83 10.73 -37.92
N PRO A 153 -29.72 9.42 -37.59
CA PRO A 153 -30.91 8.56 -37.45
C PRO A 153 -31.85 9.09 -36.37
N PRO A 154 -33.18 8.88 -36.51
CA PRO A 154 -34.14 9.33 -35.51
C PRO A 154 -33.84 8.68 -34.15
N GLY A 155 -33.61 9.51 -33.13
CA GLY A 155 -33.43 9.05 -31.75
C GLY A 155 -34.75 8.69 -31.07
N THR A 156 -34.66 7.97 -29.95
CA THR A 156 -35.78 7.71 -29.05
C THR A 156 -36.04 8.96 -28.18
N PRO A 157 -37.30 9.40 -28.00
CA PRO A 157 -37.62 10.59 -27.19
C PRO A 157 -37.33 10.40 -25.69
#